data_AF-A0A2J0L2T2-F1
#
_entry.id   AF-A0A2J0L2T2-F1
#
_cell.length_a   1.000
_cell.length_b   1.000
_cell.length_c   1.000
_cell.angle_alpha   90.00
_cell.angle_beta   90.00
_cell.angle_gamma   90.00
#
_symmetry.space_group_name_H-M   'P 1'
#
loop_
_entity.id
_entity.type
_entity.pdbx_description
1 polymer ?
#
loop_
_entity_poly.entity_id
_entity_poly.type
_entity_poly.pdbx_seq_one_letter_code
_entity_poly.pdbx_strand_id
1 'polypeptide(L)'
;MKIIPIFIPHSGCPYRCIYCDQHKISGTINAPCPEEIKSIIERNLKTIHGNERVEAAFFGGTFTLLPESIQQKYLEAVWPYVKNQKIAGVRMSTHPEAVTESSMRLFKEKGGRLVELGVQSLDRDVLKKAKREMDFNTIKKAAGIVKKSGLDLGVQVMLGLPGDTLQKSIKTAEKLAGLKPKTARIYPTIVLKGTGLGDLFKQGGYKPLSTEDAIEWSAKISDIFENAGVKVIRIGLHPSEGLNLKGAVLAGPYHVSFGEMARSRQMRNKIINILGAEKILNRRVIEIRAPEKLFNFISGHKGLEKKYLEDYYGAKVILRAQSRRITVADKRKTIAIIDPRMPPMAKLRLKKMGYYVAETPLHPRLAGPVQGHPDMMLFSRGKKVIYEPRLEMLARLLRDNGYDCIKGERIKSSGYPENIIYDACSIGKYIIRYDGKVEKNIESLKAKFIKVKQGYAKCSIVPIDEKSIITSDKGIYDKCCVGAVSGRTLLIKPSHIKLPGYKTGFIGGASGSHKDKIFFTGSLKTHPDGKLIREFIEKRGKKIVELYSGPLYDAGSILFFEPFTPRRWGLNPTYAVEAV
;
A
#
# COMPACT_ATOMS: atom_id res chain seq x y z
N MET A 1 -29.52 -5.59 5.32
CA MET A 1 -30.55 -4.73 5.97
C MET A 1 -31.13 -3.84 4.89
N LYS A 2 -32.45 -3.95 4.63
CA LYS A 2 -33.11 -3.14 3.60
C LYS A 2 -33.75 -1.90 4.20
N ILE A 3 -33.69 -0.80 3.45
CA ILE A 3 -34.27 0.49 3.83
C ILE A 3 -35.41 0.79 2.86
N ILE A 4 -36.58 1.11 3.41
CA ILE A 4 -37.71 1.68 2.65
C ILE A 4 -37.57 3.21 2.74
N PRO A 5 -37.11 3.89 1.68
CA PRO A 5 -36.94 5.34 1.70
C PRO A 5 -38.30 6.04 1.57
N ILE A 6 -38.55 7.01 2.44
CA ILE A 6 -39.68 7.93 2.38
C ILE A 6 -39.10 9.34 2.31
N PHE A 7 -39.23 10.00 1.16
CA PHE A 7 -38.65 11.33 0.95
C PHE A 7 -39.67 12.43 1.28
N ILE A 8 -39.25 13.37 2.12
CA ILE A 8 -40.00 14.57 2.53
C ILE A 8 -39.18 15.79 2.10
N PRO A 9 -39.22 16.16 0.81
CA PRO A 9 -38.34 17.20 0.28
C PRO A 9 -38.77 18.60 0.75
N HIS A 10 -37.84 19.35 1.34
CA HIS A 10 -37.97 20.76 1.75
C HIS A 10 -39.12 21.14 2.71
N SER A 11 -40.00 20.22 3.07
CA SER A 11 -41.11 20.51 3.97
C SER A 11 -40.60 20.92 5.36
N GLY A 12 -41.03 22.11 5.80
CA GLY A 12 -40.65 22.67 7.11
C GLY A 12 -39.24 23.24 7.19
N CYS A 13 -38.44 23.30 6.12
CA CYS A 13 -37.07 23.82 6.21
C CYS A 13 -37.04 25.36 6.17
N PRO A 14 -36.60 26.07 7.24
CA PRO A 14 -36.38 27.52 7.16
C PRO A 14 -35.06 27.88 6.47
N TYR A 15 -34.17 26.90 6.27
CA TYR A 15 -32.82 27.14 5.76
C TYR A 15 -32.74 27.01 4.24
N ARG A 16 -32.00 27.91 3.59
CA ARG A 16 -31.68 27.86 2.15
C ARG A 16 -30.18 27.66 1.93
N CYS A 17 -29.72 26.44 2.21
CA CYS A 17 -28.32 26.07 1.97
C CYS A 17 -27.99 26.16 0.49
N ILE A 18 -26.83 26.72 0.14
CA ILE A 18 -26.50 27.03 -1.26
C ILE A 18 -26.41 25.80 -2.16
N TYR A 19 -26.14 24.62 -1.60
CA TYR A 19 -25.88 23.39 -2.33
C TYR A 19 -27.10 22.47 -2.44
N CYS A 20 -28.20 22.80 -1.73
CA CYS A 20 -29.28 21.87 -1.48
C CYS A 20 -30.44 22.07 -2.46
N ASP A 21 -30.80 21.00 -3.17
CA ASP A 21 -32.07 20.88 -3.91
C ASP A 21 -32.63 19.49 -3.68
N GLN A 22 -33.47 19.34 -2.67
CA GLN A 22 -34.00 18.04 -2.27
C GLN A 22 -35.01 17.49 -3.27
N HIS A 23 -35.67 18.35 -4.05
CA HIS A 23 -36.58 17.90 -5.11
C HIS A 23 -35.78 17.18 -6.21
N LYS A 24 -34.65 17.75 -6.65
CA LYS A 24 -33.77 17.09 -7.63
C LYS A 24 -33.03 15.89 -7.06
N ILE A 25 -32.58 15.97 -5.80
CA ILE A 25 -31.85 14.86 -5.16
C ILE A 25 -32.77 13.65 -4.91
N SER A 26 -34.00 13.87 -4.42
CA SER A 26 -34.97 12.80 -4.16
C SER A 26 -35.77 12.36 -5.39
N GLY A 27 -35.85 13.20 -6.43
CA GLY A 27 -36.75 13.00 -7.57
C GLY A 27 -38.23 13.19 -7.23
N THR A 28 -38.57 13.67 -6.02
CA THR A 28 -39.94 13.80 -5.53
C THR A 28 -40.34 15.29 -5.46
N ILE A 29 -41.51 15.63 -6.00
CA ILE A 29 -42.01 17.01 -6.05
C ILE A 29 -42.72 17.40 -4.75
N ASN A 30 -43.62 16.55 -4.24
CA ASN A 30 -44.41 16.81 -3.03
C ASN A 30 -44.10 15.80 -1.93
N ALA A 31 -44.15 16.22 -0.66
CA ALA A 31 -44.07 15.28 0.46
C ALA A 31 -45.31 14.36 0.46
N PRO A 32 -45.13 13.06 0.72
CA PRO A 32 -46.24 12.12 0.63
C PRO A 32 -47.25 12.33 1.77
N CYS A 33 -48.53 12.10 1.49
CA CYS A 33 -49.54 12.03 2.54
C CYS A 33 -49.41 10.71 3.34
N PRO A 34 -50.03 10.59 4.54
CA PRO A 34 -49.98 9.37 5.35
C PRO A 34 -50.43 8.10 4.61
N GLU A 35 -51.42 8.19 3.72
CA GLU A 35 -51.93 7.09 2.91
C GLU A 35 -50.92 6.65 1.83
N GLU A 36 -50.21 7.60 1.24
CA GLU A 36 -49.11 7.32 0.30
C GLU A 36 -47.93 6.67 1.02
N ILE A 37 -47.61 7.08 2.26
CA ILE A 37 -46.58 6.43 3.08
C ILE A 37 -46.91 4.94 3.28
N LYS A 38 -48.15 4.62 3.64
CA LYS A 38 -48.61 3.22 3.78
C LYS A 38 -48.44 2.47 2.46
N SER A 39 -48.87 3.07 1.36
CA SER A 39 -48.75 2.49 0.01
C SER A 39 -47.30 2.24 -0.39
N ILE A 40 -46.37 3.15 -0.06
CA ILE A 40 -44.93 2.99 -0.28
C ILE A 40 -44.40 1.80 0.52
N ILE A 41 -44.75 1.69 1.80
CA ILE A 41 -44.31 0.60 2.67
C ILE A 41 -44.82 -0.75 2.12
N GLU A 42 -46.11 -0.85 1.83
CA GLU A 42 -46.73 -2.09 1.35
C GLU A 42 -46.15 -2.53 0.01
N ARG A 43 -45.95 -1.59 -0.92
CA ARG A 43 -45.31 -1.89 -2.21
C ARG A 43 -43.90 -2.42 -2.03
N ASN A 44 -43.09 -1.80 -1.18
CA ASN A 44 -41.72 -2.25 -0.94
C ASN A 44 -41.70 -3.61 -0.23
N LEU A 45 -42.55 -3.82 0.78
CA LEU A 45 -42.64 -5.10 1.49
C LEU A 45 -43.00 -6.27 0.56
N LYS A 46 -43.80 -6.05 -0.49
CA LYS A 46 -44.10 -7.08 -1.51
C LYS A 46 -42.85 -7.54 -2.29
N THR A 47 -41.85 -6.67 -2.43
CA THR A 47 -40.60 -6.96 -3.17
C THR A 47 -39.46 -7.50 -2.30
N ILE A 48 -39.68 -7.56 -0.98
CA ILE A 48 -38.69 -8.04 -0.01
C ILE A 48 -39.04 -9.48 0.35
N HIS A 49 -38.14 -10.41 0.05
CA HIS A 49 -38.31 -11.84 0.31
C HIS A 49 -37.28 -12.34 1.33
N GLY A 50 -37.67 -13.29 2.19
CA GLY A 50 -36.80 -13.90 3.21
C GLY A 50 -36.74 -13.14 4.54
N ASN A 51 -35.83 -13.57 5.44
CA ASN A 51 -35.68 -13.02 6.81
C ASN A 51 -34.88 -11.71 6.87
N GLU A 52 -34.97 -10.86 5.85
CA GLU A 52 -34.22 -9.61 5.82
C GLU A 52 -34.77 -8.60 6.84
N ARG A 53 -33.89 -8.00 7.65
CA ARG A 53 -34.27 -6.89 8.54
C ARG A 53 -34.57 -5.63 7.71
N VAL A 54 -35.79 -5.12 7.80
CA VAL A 54 -36.30 -3.94 7.06
C VAL A 54 -36.49 -2.75 8.01
N GLU A 55 -36.08 -1.54 7.61
CA GLU A 55 -36.38 -0.30 8.35
C GLU A 55 -36.99 0.75 7.42
N ALA A 56 -37.95 1.52 7.91
CA ALA A 56 -38.46 2.70 7.21
C ALA A 56 -37.57 3.90 7.49
N ALA A 57 -37.23 4.71 6.48
CA ALA A 57 -36.34 5.86 6.65
C ALA A 57 -36.93 7.13 6.06
N PHE A 58 -37.20 8.12 6.92
CA PHE A 58 -37.60 9.46 6.51
C PHE A 58 -36.37 10.30 6.13
N PHE A 59 -36.25 10.60 4.83
CA PHE A 59 -35.19 11.42 4.26
C PHE A 59 -35.71 12.81 3.89
N GLY A 60 -34.86 13.82 4.03
CA GLY A 60 -35.22 15.24 3.89
C GLY A 60 -34.44 16.13 4.86
N GLY A 61 -33.90 15.56 5.94
CA GLY A 61 -33.04 16.32 6.85
C GLY A 61 -33.78 17.37 7.67
N THR A 62 -35.11 17.31 7.72
CA THR A 62 -35.99 18.29 8.37
C THR A 62 -37.17 17.66 9.09
N PHE A 63 -37.15 16.36 9.37
CA PHE A 63 -38.32 15.66 9.94
C PHE A 63 -38.84 16.35 11.22
N THR A 64 -37.95 16.72 12.13
CA THR A 64 -38.35 17.38 13.39
C THR A 64 -38.66 18.87 13.25
N LEU A 65 -38.49 19.45 12.07
CA LEU A 65 -38.94 20.81 11.74
C LEU A 65 -40.37 20.84 11.19
N LEU A 66 -40.96 19.69 10.87
CA LEU A 66 -42.38 19.62 10.52
C LEU A 66 -43.24 19.99 11.75
N PRO A 67 -44.46 20.53 11.56
CA PRO A 67 -45.40 20.66 12.66
C PRO A 67 -45.59 19.33 13.39
N GLU A 68 -45.65 19.34 14.72
CA GLU A 68 -45.73 18.13 15.54
C GLU A 68 -46.91 17.22 15.13
N SER A 69 -48.05 17.82 14.77
CA SER A 69 -49.22 17.10 14.25
C SER A 69 -48.93 16.32 12.95
N ILE A 70 -48.06 16.82 12.09
CA ILE A 70 -47.63 16.12 10.87
C ILE A 70 -46.62 15.02 11.20
N GLN A 71 -45.66 15.30 12.09
CA GLN A 71 -44.72 14.28 12.57
C GLN A 71 -45.48 13.07 13.15
N GLN A 72 -46.48 13.34 13.99
CA GLN A 72 -47.33 12.32 14.58
C GLN A 72 -48.08 11.52 13.51
N LYS A 73 -48.76 12.18 12.56
CA LYS A 73 -49.46 11.50 11.45
C LYS A 73 -48.54 10.60 10.63
N TYR A 74 -47.33 11.06 10.32
CA TYR A 74 -46.34 10.25 9.59
C TYR A 74 -45.87 9.05 10.39
N LEU A 75 -45.58 9.22 11.67
CA LEU A 75 -45.17 8.11 12.54
C LEU A 75 -46.32 7.11 12.74
N GLU A 76 -47.56 7.59 12.87
CA GLU A 76 -48.76 6.75 12.97
C GLU A 76 -49.05 5.95 11.69
N ALA A 77 -48.72 6.50 10.51
CA ALA A 77 -48.80 5.75 9.27
C ALA A 77 -47.84 4.54 9.26
N VAL A 78 -46.67 4.66 9.90
CA VAL A 78 -45.63 3.62 9.92
C VAL A 78 -45.80 2.65 11.10
N TRP A 79 -46.34 3.13 12.22
CA TRP A 79 -46.40 2.41 13.50
C TRP A 79 -47.03 1.01 13.44
N PRO A 80 -48.15 0.77 12.73
CA PRO A 80 -48.74 -0.57 12.63
C PRO A 80 -47.78 -1.62 12.06
N TYR A 81 -46.93 -1.23 11.11
CA TYR A 81 -45.95 -2.14 10.52
C TYR A 81 -44.81 -2.46 11.49
N VAL A 82 -44.41 -1.50 12.34
CA VAL A 82 -43.42 -1.73 13.40
C VAL A 82 -44.01 -2.65 14.49
N LYS A 83 -45.21 -2.34 14.96
CA LYS A 83 -45.91 -3.09 16.02
C LYS A 83 -46.12 -4.55 15.62
N ASN A 84 -46.47 -4.80 14.37
CA ASN A 84 -46.66 -6.13 13.80
C ASN A 84 -45.36 -6.79 13.30
N GLN A 85 -44.20 -6.21 13.63
CA GLN A 85 -42.86 -6.72 13.28
C GLN A 85 -42.60 -6.91 11.78
N LYS A 86 -43.41 -6.30 10.90
CA LYS A 86 -43.19 -6.28 9.45
C LYS A 86 -42.01 -5.38 9.06
N ILE A 87 -41.75 -4.37 9.86
CA ILE A 87 -40.53 -3.54 9.80
C ILE A 87 -39.89 -3.50 11.20
N ALA A 88 -38.58 -3.53 11.24
CA ALA A 88 -37.81 -3.55 12.48
C ALA A 88 -37.81 -2.19 13.19
N GLY A 89 -38.09 -1.09 12.51
CA GLY A 89 -38.18 0.22 13.13
C GLY A 89 -38.01 1.36 12.13
N VAL A 90 -37.94 2.57 12.68
CA VAL A 90 -37.93 3.81 11.91
C VAL A 90 -36.61 4.55 12.11
N ARG A 91 -36.11 5.12 11.02
CA ARG A 91 -34.96 6.03 11.00
C ARG A 91 -35.41 7.38 10.47
N MET A 92 -34.79 8.46 10.90
CA MET A 92 -35.01 9.78 10.30
C MET A 92 -33.70 10.55 10.11
N SER A 93 -33.68 11.48 9.17
CA SER A 93 -32.65 12.52 9.08
C SER A 93 -33.27 13.87 9.49
N THR A 94 -32.59 14.63 10.36
CA THR A 94 -33.08 15.94 10.83
C THR A 94 -31.97 16.99 11.02
N HIS A 95 -32.40 18.24 11.21
CA HIS A 95 -31.53 19.36 11.52
C HIS A 95 -31.16 19.33 13.02
N PRO A 96 -29.88 19.48 13.41
CA PRO A 96 -29.49 19.36 14.82
C PRO A 96 -30.18 20.37 15.75
N GLU A 97 -30.49 21.58 15.29
CA GLU A 97 -31.20 22.60 16.09
C GLU A 97 -32.65 22.21 16.42
N ALA A 98 -33.26 21.34 15.61
CA ALA A 98 -34.64 20.92 15.78
C ALA A 98 -34.78 19.68 16.68
N VAL A 99 -33.70 19.26 17.35
CA VAL A 99 -33.70 18.09 18.23
C VAL A 99 -34.01 18.53 19.66
N THR A 100 -35.14 18.05 20.18
CA THR A 100 -35.62 18.29 21.54
C THR A 100 -35.89 16.97 22.25
N GLU A 101 -35.97 16.99 23.59
CA GLU A 101 -36.31 15.77 24.34
C GLU A 101 -37.73 15.27 24.02
N SER A 102 -38.68 16.18 23.79
CA SER A 102 -40.05 15.85 23.40
C SER A 102 -40.13 15.17 22.04
N SER A 103 -39.44 15.72 21.02
CA SER A 103 -39.43 15.12 19.67
C SER A 103 -38.76 13.75 19.66
N MET A 104 -37.68 13.55 20.43
CA MET A 104 -37.02 12.24 20.52
C MET A 104 -37.87 11.21 21.29
N ARG A 105 -38.63 11.64 22.30
CA ARG A 105 -39.58 10.80 23.03
C ARG A 105 -40.69 10.31 22.10
N LEU A 106 -41.36 11.24 21.41
CA LEU A 106 -42.40 10.94 20.42
C LEU A 106 -41.87 9.94 19.37
N PHE A 107 -40.68 10.21 18.84
CA PHE A 107 -40.08 9.33 17.84
C PHE A 107 -39.83 7.91 18.37
N LYS A 108 -39.27 7.79 19.58
CA LYS A 108 -39.00 6.50 20.20
C LYS A 108 -40.29 5.71 20.46
N GLU A 109 -41.31 6.36 21.00
CA GLU A 109 -42.61 5.73 21.31
C GLU A 109 -43.29 5.14 20.07
N LYS A 110 -43.04 5.72 18.88
CA LYS A 110 -43.57 5.24 17.60
C LYS A 110 -42.57 4.36 16.83
N GLY A 111 -41.62 3.71 17.52
CA GLY A 111 -40.73 2.72 16.92
C GLY A 111 -39.46 3.29 16.28
N GLY A 112 -39.12 4.55 16.59
CA GLY A 112 -37.87 5.18 16.20
C GLY A 112 -36.66 4.43 16.77
N ARG A 113 -35.63 4.26 15.94
CA ARG A 113 -34.38 3.57 16.30
C ARG A 113 -33.15 4.43 16.08
N LEU A 114 -33.09 5.19 14.99
CA LEU A 114 -31.90 5.94 14.61
C LEU A 114 -32.23 7.34 14.12
N VAL A 115 -31.52 8.33 14.65
CA VAL A 115 -31.62 9.74 14.24
C VAL A 115 -30.31 10.18 13.61
N GLU A 116 -30.38 10.57 12.35
CA GLU A 116 -29.24 11.04 11.56
C GLU A 116 -29.20 12.58 11.57
N LEU A 117 -28.09 13.14 12.07
CA LEU A 117 -27.87 14.57 12.15
C LEU A 117 -27.17 15.11 10.90
N GLY A 118 -27.82 16.05 10.23
CA GLY A 118 -27.28 16.75 9.06
C GLY A 118 -26.23 17.80 9.39
N VAL A 119 -25.02 17.37 9.78
CA VAL A 119 -23.90 18.24 10.23
C VAL A 119 -23.20 18.94 9.07
N GLN A 120 -22.85 18.19 8.02
CA GLN A 120 -22.11 18.64 6.84
C GLN A 120 -20.64 19.00 7.12
N SER A 121 -20.37 20.03 7.92
CA SER A 121 -19.03 20.47 8.32
C SER A 121 -19.05 20.96 9.77
N LEU A 122 -17.88 21.01 10.42
CA LEU A 122 -17.68 21.71 11.69
C LEU A 122 -16.80 22.95 11.57
N ASP A 123 -16.41 23.32 10.34
CA ASP A 123 -15.65 24.54 10.07
C ASP A 123 -16.60 25.72 9.85
N ARG A 124 -16.43 26.78 10.65
CA ARG A 124 -17.33 27.95 10.66
C ARG A 124 -17.33 28.70 9.33
N ASP A 125 -16.17 28.86 8.69
CA ASP A 125 -16.08 29.55 7.39
C ASP A 125 -16.77 28.74 6.29
N VAL A 126 -16.58 27.42 6.28
CA VAL A 126 -17.28 26.51 5.35
C VAL A 126 -18.79 26.60 5.53
N LEU A 127 -19.29 26.51 6.77
CA LEU A 127 -20.73 26.57 7.06
C LEU A 127 -21.35 27.94 6.73
N LYS A 128 -20.64 29.04 7.00
CA LYS A 128 -21.05 30.40 6.64
C LYS A 128 -21.19 30.55 5.14
N LYS A 129 -20.18 30.14 4.37
CA LYS A 129 -20.23 30.15 2.90
C LYS A 129 -21.32 29.23 2.37
N ALA A 130 -21.59 28.11 3.04
CA ALA A 130 -22.66 27.19 2.70
C ALA A 130 -24.08 27.70 3.04
N LYS A 131 -24.21 28.86 3.71
CA LYS A 131 -25.46 29.39 4.29
C LYS A 131 -26.15 28.36 5.20
N ARG A 132 -25.37 27.73 6.07
CA ARG A 132 -25.79 26.71 7.04
C ARG A 132 -24.99 26.85 8.33
N GLU A 133 -24.89 28.07 8.85
CA GLU A 133 -24.17 28.34 10.10
C GLU A 133 -24.74 27.49 11.24
N MET A 134 -23.86 26.79 11.94
CA MET A 134 -24.23 25.95 13.08
C MET A 134 -23.02 25.79 13.99
N ASP A 135 -23.25 25.88 15.30
CA ASP A 135 -22.20 25.68 16.30
C ASP A 135 -22.02 24.21 16.67
N PHE A 136 -20.79 23.82 16.99
CA PHE A 136 -20.49 22.44 17.39
C PHE A 136 -21.18 22.07 18.72
N ASN A 137 -21.40 23.02 19.64
CA ASN A 137 -22.09 22.71 20.89
C ASN A 137 -23.56 22.36 20.65
N THR A 138 -24.21 22.98 19.66
CA THR A 138 -25.57 22.60 19.22
C THR A 138 -25.60 21.14 18.77
N ILE A 139 -24.65 20.73 17.92
CA ILE A 139 -24.55 19.36 17.43
C ILE A 139 -24.25 18.39 18.59
N LYS A 140 -23.33 18.75 19.48
CA LYS A 140 -23.00 17.95 20.67
C LYS A 140 -24.21 17.79 21.60
N LYS A 141 -24.98 18.85 21.81
CA LYS A 141 -26.22 18.83 22.60
C LYS A 141 -27.27 17.92 21.95
N ALA A 142 -27.54 18.09 20.65
CA ALA A 142 -28.47 17.25 19.90
C ALA A 142 -28.07 15.77 19.95
N ALA A 143 -26.79 15.47 19.71
CA ALA A 143 -26.24 14.12 19.83
C ALA A 143 -26.41 13.54 21.24
N GLY A 144 -26.24 14.37 22.28
CA GLY A 144 -26.48 14.00 23.67
C GLY A 144 -27.95 13.64 23.93
N ILE A 145 -28.88 14.47 23.44
CA ILE A 145 -30.33 14.23 23.57
C ILE A 145 -30.71 12.90 22.90
N VAL A 146 -30.32 12.69 21.64
CA VAL A 146 -30.60 11.45 20.88
C VAL A 146 -30.18 10.21 21.68
N LYS A 147 -28.95 10.20 22.20
CA LYS A 147 -28.44 9.05 22.95
C LYS A 147 -29.10 8.87 24.31
N LYS A 148 -29.35 9.96 25.05
CA LYS A 148 -30.07 9.92 26.34
C LYS A 148 -31.48 9.36 26.18
N SER A 149 -32.12 9.62 25.04
CA SER A 149 -33.40 9.00 24.68
C SER A 149 -33.27 7.51 24.33
N GLY A 150 -32.07 6.92 24.30
CA GLY A 150 -31.85 5.50 23.96
C GLY A 150 -31.98 5.21 22.45
N LEU A 151 -31.78 6.22 21.61
CA LEU A 151 -31.77 6.10 20.15
C LEU A 151 -30.33 6.01 19.63
N ASP A 152 -30.15 5.31 18.51
CA ASP A 152 -28.89 5.28 17.79
C ASP A 152 -28.62 6.64 17.11
N LEU A 153 -27.38 7.12 17.19
CA LEU A 153 -26.94 8.34 16.54
C LEU A 153 -26.32 8.05 15.17
N GLY A 154 -26.79 8.74 14.12
CA GLY A 154 -26.12 8.85 12.83
C GLY A 154 -25.61 10.27 12.58
N VAL A 155 -24.54 10.41 11.79
CA VAL A 155 -24.03 11.72 11.35
C VAL A 155 -23.82 11.77 9.85
N GLN A 156 -24.04 12.93 9.26
CA GLN A 156 -23.77 13.21 7.85
C GLN A 156 -22.66 14.26 7.73
N VAL A 157 -21.66 13.97 6.89
CA VAL A 157 -20.61 14.92 6.51
C VAL A 157 -20.60 15.17 5.01
N MET A 158 -20.22 16.38 4.62
CA MET A 158 -20.02 16.78 3.23
C MET A 158 -18.57 17.20 3.00
N LEU A 159 -18.02 16.79 1.85
CA LEU A 159 -16.64 17.07 1.47
C LEU A 159 -16.61 18.07 0.32
N GLY A 160 -15.70 19.04 0.36
CA GLY A 160 -15.49 19.97 -0.74
C GLY A 160 -16.54 21.07 -0.87
N LEU A 161 -17.22 21.43 0.22
CA LEU A 161 -18.06 22.63 0.28
C LEU A 161 -17.21 23.91 0.03
N PRO A 162 -17.80 25.07 -0.32
CA PRO A 162 -17.01 26.29 -0.52
C PRO A 162 -16.15 26.65 0.69
N GLY A 163 -14.84 26.83 0.48
CA GLY A 163 -13.86 27.10 1.53
C GLY A 163 -13.36 25.87 2.30
N ASP A 164 -13.79 24.66 1.92
CA ASP A 164 -13.38 23.41 2.56
C ASP A 164 -12.00 22.95 2.08
N THR A 165 -11.27 22.29 2.97
CA THR A 165 -9.95 21.69 2.70
C THR A 165 -9.90 20.30 3.33
N LEU A 166 -8.99 19.44 2.86
CA LEU A 166 -8.85 18.09 3.41
C LEU A 166 -8.62 18.13 4.93
N GLN A 167 -7.81 19.07 5.41
CA GLN A 167 -7.52 19.23 6.83
C GLN A 167 -8.77 19.64 7.63
N LYS A 168 -9.64 20.49 7.09
CA LYS A 168 -10.91 20.88 7.72
C LYS A 168 -11.89 19.70 7.77
N SER A 169 -11.99 18.95 6.68
CA SER A 169 -12.76 17.70 6.58
C SER A 169 -12.28 16.63 7.57
N ILE A 170 -10.96 16.45 7.71
CA ILE A 170 -10.36 15.52 8.69
C ILE A 170 -10.75 15.94 10.12
N LYS A 171 -10.53 17.20 10.49
CA LYS A 171 -10.90 17.73 11.83
C LYS A 171 -12.40 17.55 12.12
N THR A 172 -13.24 17.76 11.11
CA THR A 172 -14.69 17.52 11.20
C THR A 172 -14.98 16.06 11.52
N ALA A 173 -14.40 15.13 10.76
CA ALA A 173 -14.60 13.70 10.95
C ALA A 173 -14.09 13.20 12.31
N GLU A 174 -12.92 13.64 12.76
CA GLU A 174 -12.34 13.27 14.05
C GLU A 174 -13.24 13.71 15.22
N LYS A 175 -13.72 14.96 15.20
CA LYS A 175 -14.64 15.47 16.23
C LYS A 175 -15.96 14.72 16.25
N LEU A 176 -16.53 14.44 15.08
CA LEU A 176 -17.78 13.69 14.98
C LEU A 176 -17.63 12.22 15.37
N ALA A 177 -16.51 11.58 15.01
CA ALA A 177 -16.17 10.23 15.47
C ALA A 177 -16.03 10.19 16.99
N GLY A 178 -15.49 11.25 17.62
CA GLY A 178 -15.45 11.41 19.08
C GLY A 178 -16.84 11.48 19.74
N LEU A 179 -17.88 11.87 19.00
CA LEU A 179 -19.27 11.74 19.45
C LEU A 179 -19.77 10.30 19.41
N LYS A 180 -18.96 9.30 19.04
CA LYS A 180 -19.32 7.87 18.98
C LYS A 180 -20.69 7.61 18.33
N PRO A 181 -20.98 8.14 17.13
CA PRO A 181 -22.20 7.77 16.41
C PRO A 181 -22.13 6.30 15.99
N LYS A 182 -23.28 5.65 15.85
CA LYS A 182 -23.35 4.28 15.33
C LYS A 182 -23.06 4.24 13.83
N THR A 183 -23.48 5.27 13.10
CA THR A 183 -23.33 5.33 11.65
C THR A 183 -22.88 6.69 11.15
N ALA A 184 -22.17 6.71 10.01
CA ALA A 184 -21.80 7.92 9.29
C ALA A 184 -22.14 7.82 7.79
N ARG A 185 -22.46 8.96 7.18
CA ARG A 185 -22.59 9.12 5.72
C ARG A 185 -21.65 10.21 5.23
N ILE A 186 -20.98 9.95 4.12
CA ILE A 186 -19.99 10.84 3.52
C ILE A 186 -20.48 11.25 2.14
N TYR A 187 -20.64 12.55 1.90
CA TYR A 187 -21.12 13.07 0.62
C TYR A 187 -20.15 14.11 0.05
N PRO A 188 -19.39 13.76 -0.99
CA PRO A 188 -18.73 14.78 -1.81
C PRO A 188 -19.75 15.76 -2.40
N THR A 189 -19.41 17.03 -2.38
CA THR A 189 -20.28 18.11 -2.86
C THR A 189 -20.36 18.06 -4.38
N ILE A 190 -21.59 18.05 -4.90
CA ILE A 190 -21.87 18.19 -6.34
C ILE A 190 -22.57 19.53 -6.61
N VAL A 191 -22.37 20.06 -7.81
CA VAL A 191 -22.98 21.33 -8.23
C VAL A 191 -24.26 21.02 -8.98
N LEU A 192 -25.40 21.47 -8.45
CA LEU A 192 -26.71 21.26 -9.06
C LEU A 192 -27.21 22.53 -9.74
N LYS A 193 -27.85 22.38 -10.91
CA LYS A 193 -28.51 23.49 -11.61
C LYS A 193 -29.64 24.06 -10.76
N GLY A 194 -29.73 25.39 -10.67
CA GLY A 194 -30.79 26.08 -9.91
C GLY A 194 -30.56 26.13 -8.40
N THR A 195 -29.32 25.90 -7.96
CA THR A 195 -28.91 26.11 -6.56
C THR A 195 -27.95 27.30 -6.48
N GLY A 196 -27.83 27.92 -5.31
CA GLY A 196 -26.87 29.03 -5.12
C GLY A 196 -25.41 28.62 -5.36
N LEU A 197 -25.08 27.35 -5.14
CA LEU A 197 -23.78 26.77 -5.49
C LEU A 197 -23.61 26.65 -7.00
N GLY A 198 -24.68 26.33 -7.73
CA GLY A 198 -24.71 26.34 -9.19
C GLY A 198 -24.46 27.72 -9.77
N ASP A 199 -25.04 28.76 -9.18
CA ASP A 199 -24.82 30.14 -9.61
C ASP A 199 -23.39 30.59 -9.30
N LEU A 200 -22.90 30.29 -8.08
CA LEU A 200 -21.52 30.57 -7.68
C LEU A 200 -20.48 29.87 -8.59
N PHE A 201 -20.76 28.63 -8.99
CA PHE A 201 -19.92 27.87 -9.93
C PHE A 201 -19.88 28.54 -11.32
N LYS A 202 -21.04 28.93 -11.86
CA LYS A 202 -21.12 29.60 -13.18
C LYS A 202 -20.39 30.94 -13.21
N GLN A 203 -20.36 31.65 -12.08
CA GLN A 203 -19.63 32.91 -11.91
C GLN A 203 -18.12 32.71 -11.66
N GLY A 204 -17.63 31.46 -11.60
CA GLY A 204 -16.24 31.13 -11.32
C GLY A 204 -15.84 31.22 -9.83
N GLY A 205 -16.78 31.52 -8.94
CA GLY A 205 -16.55 31.68 -7.50
C GLY A 205 -16.45 30.37 -6.70
N TYR A 206 -16.68 29.22 -7.34
CA TYR A 206 -16.53 27.90 -6.73
C TYR A 206 -15.98 26.88 -7.73
N LYS A 207 -15.06 26.02 -7.26
CA LYS A 207 -14.53 24.87 -8.00
C LYS A 207 -14.79 23.60 -7.18
N PRO A 208 -15.57 22.63 -7.68
CA PRO A 208 -15.78 21.37 -6.98
C PRO A 208 -14.51 20.53 -6.96
N LEU A 209 -14.46 19.56 -6.05
CA LEU A 209 -13.43 18.52 -6.06
C LEU A 209 -13.45 17.76 -7.38
N SER A 210 -12.27 17.36 -7.84
CA SER A 210 -12.18 16.34 -8.88
C SER A 210 -12.72 15.01 -8.36
N THR A 211 -13.16 14.12 -9.25
CA THR A 211 -13.60 12.77 -8.86
C THR A 211 -12.51 12.01 -8.11
N GLU A 212 -11.26 12.14 -8.55
CA GLU A 212 -10.11 11.49 -7.94
C GLU A 212 -9.82 12.02 -6.53
N ASP A 213 -9.82 13.34 -6.33
CA ASP A 213 -9.64 13.95 -5.01
C ASP A 213 -10.78 13.56 -4.07
N ALA A 214 -12.02 13.57 -4.56
CA ALA A 214 -13.18 13.19 -3.77
C ALA A 214 -13.12 11.71 -3.33
N ILE A 215 -12.63 10.81 -4.20
CA ILE A 215 -12.40 9.40 -3.88
C ILE A 215 -11.36 9.28 -2.76
N GLU A 216 -10.22 9.98 -2.89
CA GLU A 216 -9.13 9.95 -1.91
C GLU A 216 -9.57 10.51 -0.56
N TRP A 217 -10.24 11.66 -0.55
CA TRP A 217 -10.77 12.27 0.67
C TRP A 217 -11.80 11.34 1.32
N SER A 218 -12.74 10.79 0.54
CA SER A 218 -13.77 9.89 1.07
C SER A 218 -13.17 8.64 1.70
N ALA A 219 -12.15 8.04 1.07
CA ALA A 219 -11.42 6.90 1.62
C ALA A 219 -10.79 7.24 2.98
N LYS A 220 -10.08 8.38 3.06
CA LYS A 220 -9.42 8.83 4.28
C LYS A 220 -10.40 9.17 5.41
N ILE A 221 -11.48 9.86 5.10
CA ILE A 221 -12.53 10.19 6.07
C ILE A 221 -13.26 8.91 6.53
N SER A 222 -13.46 7.95 5.64
CA SER A 222 -14.03 6.64 6.00
C SER A 222 -13.15 5.89 6.99
N ASP A 223 -11.82 5.87 6.79
CA ASP A 223 -10.89 5.27 7.74
C ASP A 223 -10.97 5.91 9.14
N ILE A 224 -11.11 7.23 9.24
CA ILE A 224 -11.24 7.92 10.54
C ILE A 224 -12.48 7.41 11.31
N PHE A 225 -13.63 7.33 10.64
CA PHE A 225 -14.85 6.84 11.25
C PHE A 225 -14.75 5.35 11.62
N GLU A 226 -14.29 4.49 10.72
CA GLU A 226 -14.22 3.05 10.94
C GLU A 226 -13.19 2.66 12.02
N ASN A 227 -12.07 3.38 12.11
CA ASN A 227 -11.07 3.20 13.17
C ASN A 227 -11.62 3.60 14.55
N ALA A 228 -12.59 4.52 14.59
CA ALA A 228 -13.31 4.89 15.81
C ALA A 228 -14.51 3.96 16.12
N GLY A 229 -14.72 2.89 15.34
CA GLY A 229 -15.83 1.96 15.50
C GLY A 229 -17.16 2.45 14.92
N VAL A 230 -17.16 3.50 14.10
CA VAL A 230 -18.35 4.06 13.45
C VAL A 230 -18.58 3.37 12.10
N LYS A 231 -19.78 2.86 11.84
CA LYS A 231 -20.11 2.21 10.56
C LYS A 231 -20.39 3.24 9.46
N VAL A 232 -19.54 3.32 8.43
CA VAL A 232 -19.80 4.17 7.25
C VAL A 232 -20.77 3.46 6.31
N ILE A 233 -22.04 3.87 6.36
CA ILE A 233 -23.14 3.20 5.64
C ILE A 233 -23.33 3.71 4.21
N ARG A 234 -22.83 4.92 3.89
CA ARG A 234 -22.93 5.50 2.56
C ARG A 234 -21.76 6.43 2.25
N ILE A 235 -21.22 6.30 1.03
CA ILE A 235 -20.28 7.23 0.42
C ILE A 235 -20.85 7.64 -0.93
N GLY A 236 -21.01 8.95 -1.17
CA GLY A 236 -21.61 9.49 -2.38
C GLY A 236 -23.14 9.49 -2.35
N LEU A 237 -23.74 10.32 -3.21
CA LEU A 237 -25.20 10.48 -3.30
C LEU A 237 -25.89 9.24 -3.89
N HIS A 238 -27.15 9.05 -3.53
CA HIS A 238 -27.98 8.02 -4.18
C HIS A 238 -28.31 8.47 -5.60
N PRO A 239 -28.12 7.62 -6.63
CA PRO A 239 -28.59 7.93 -7.97
C PRO A 239 -30.12 8.08 -7.94
N SER A 240 -30.65 9.19 -8.42
CA SER A 240 -32.08 9.38 -8.60
C SER A 240 -32.33 9.80 -10.04
N GLU A 241 -33.56 9.58 -10.54
CA GLU A 241 -33.95 10.02 -11.88
C GLU A 241 -33.67 11.52 -12.06
N GLY A 242 -33.98 12.33 -11.04
CA GLY A 242 -33.71 13.78 -11.02
C GLY A 242 -32.23 14.16 -11.16
N LEU A 243 -31.30 13.37 -10.59
CA LEU A 243 -29.86 13.59 -10.74
C LEU A 243 -29.31 13.02 -12.07
N ASN A 244 -29.98 12.03 -12.64
CA ASN A 244 -29.61 11.43 -13.92
C ASN A 244 -30.14 12.23 -15.12
N LEU A 245 -31.06 13.17 -14.92
CA LEU A 245 -31.50 14.10 -15.96
C LEU A 245 -30.31 14.90 -16.51
N LYS A 246 -30.18 14.92 -17.84
CA LYS A 246 -29.10 15.63 -18.54
C LYS A 246 -29.12 17.12 -18.16
N GLY A 247 -28.03 17.60 -17.57
CA GLY A 247 -27.87 18.99 -17.13
C GLY A 247 -28.39 19.33 -15.73
N ALA A 248 -28.85 18.34 -14.94
CA ALA A 248 -29.19 18.54 -13.53
C ALA A 248 -27.93 18.73 -12.66
N VAL A 249 -26.89 17.92 -12.89
CA VAL A 249 -25.56 18.09 -12.31
C VAL A 249 -24.71 18.93 -13.26
N LEU A 250 -24.27 20.10 -12.80
CA LEU A 250 -23.42 21.02 -13.56
C LEU A 250 -21.93 20.64 -13.49
N ALA A 251 -21.48 20.17 -12.32
CA ALA A 251 -20.08 19.80 -12.07
C ALA A 251 -19.92 18.98 -10.77
N GLY A 252 -18.75 18.38 -10.59
CA GLY A 252 -18.35 17.66 -9.37
C GLY A 252 -18.39 16.13 -9.48
N PRO A 253 -18.04 15.42 -8.40
CA PRO A 253 -17.76 13.99 -8.38
C PRO A 253 -19.03 13.13 -8.31
N TYR A 254 -19.85 13.15 -9.37
CA TYR A 254 -21.05 12.31 -9.47
C TYR A 254 -20.78 11.06 -10.34
N HIS A 255 -20.93 9.87 -9.73
CA HIS A 255 -20.86 8.60 -10.43
C HIS A 255 -21.66 7.54 -9.66
N VAL A 256 -22.36 6.65 -10.37
CA VAL A 256 -23.19 5.59 -9.75
C VAL A 256 -22.39 4.66 -8.82
N SER A 257 -21.18 4.30 -9.23
CA SER A 257 -20.23 3.48 -8.46
C SER A 257 -19.27 4.28 -7.57
N PHE A 258 -19.52 5.57 -7.30
CA PHE A 258 -18.58 6.42 -6.54
C PHE A 258 -18.20 5.81 -5.18
N GLY A 259 -19.19 5.33 -4.43
CA GLY A 259 -18.96 4.72 -3.12
C GLY A 259 -18.12 3.44 -3.18
N GLU A 260 -18.24 2.66 -4.26
CA GLU A 260 -17.40 1.49 -4.50
C GLU A 260 -15.95 1.92 -4.77
N MET A 261 -15.75 2.92 -5.63
CA MET A 261 -14.40 3.45 -5.93
C MET A 261 -13.70 3.96 -4.67
N ALA A 262 -14.39 4.71 -3.81
CA ALA A 262 -13.85 5.18 -2.53
C ALA A 262 -13.46 4.02 -1.58
N ARG A 263 -14.26 2.95 -1.53
CA ARG A 263 -13.93 1.76 -0.73
C ARG A 263 -12.77 0.96 -1.33
N SER A 264 -12.69 0.86 -2.66
CA SER A 264 -11.55 0.24 -3.33
C SER A 264 -10.26 1.01 -3.05
N ARG A 265 -10.33 2.35 -3.06
CA ARG A 265 -9.22 3.22 -2.69
C ARG A 265 -8.74 3.00 -1.26
N GLN A 266 -9.68 2.92 -0.33
CA GLN A 266 -9.39 2.60 1.07
C GLN A 266 -8.68 1.24 1.21
N MET A 267 -9.13 0.22 0.47
CA MET A 267 -8.51 -1.10 0.45
C MET A 267 -7.07 -1.05 -0.10
N ARG A 268 -6.84 -0.31 -1.20
CA ARG A 268 -5.50 -0.09 -1.75
C ARG A 268 -4.57 0.49 -0.68
N ASN A 269 -4.99 1.56 0.00
CA ASN A 269 -4.17 2.25 1.00
C ASN A 269 -3.81 1.30 2.16
N LYS A 270 -4.75 0.43 2.59
CA LYS A 270 -4.49 -0.62 3.58
C LYS A 270 -3.46 -1.65 3.09
N ILE A 271 -3.55 -2.11 1.83
CA ILE A 271 -2.56 -3.02 1.22
C ILE A 271 -1.16 -2.38 1.18
N ILE A 272 -1.08 -1.09 0.81
CA ILE A 272 0.19 -0.36 0.75
C ILE A 272 0.83 -0.25 2.15
N ASN A 273 0.04 0.08 3.16
CA ASN A 273 0.52 0.18 4.54
C ASN A 273 1.09 -1.17 5.04
N ILE A 274 0.52 -2.29 4.62
CA ILE A 274 1.00 -3.64 4.99
C ILE A 274 2.30 -4.00 4.25
N LEU A 275 2.35 -3.73 2.95
CA LEU A 275 3.52 -4.03 2.13
C LEU A 275 4.68 -3.07 2.38
N GLY A 276 4.41 -1.93 3.01
CA GLY A 276 5.34 -0.81 3.16
C GLY A 276 5.25 0.14 1.97
N ALA A 277 5.38 1.43 2.26
CA ALA A 277 5.36 2.50 1.26
C ALA A 277 6.61 2.51 0.37
N GLU A 278 7.72 1.89 0.79
CA GLU A 278 8.93 1.86 -0.01
C GLU A 278 8.74 1.03 -1.30
N LYS A 279 9.10 1.64 -2.43
CA LYS A 279 9.17 0.98 -3.74
C LYS A 279 10.30 -0.04 -3.73
N ILE A 280 10.04 -1.25 -3.25
CA ILE A 280 11.00 -2.35 -3.35
C ILE A 280 10.86 -2.95 -4.75
N LEU A 281 11.75 -2.54 -5.67
CA LEU A 281 11.72 -2.91 -7.10
C LEU A 281 12.11 -4.37 -7.38
N ASN A 282 12.48 -5.16 -6.36
CA ASN A 282 12.86 -6.57 -6.52
C ASN A 282 11.68 -7.56 -6.39
N ARG A 283 10.46 -7.06 -6.23
CA ARG A 283 9.26 -7.89 -6.10
C ARG A 283 8.92 -8.55 -7.45
N ARG A 284 8.48 -9.81 -7.41
CA ARG A 284 8.08 -10.59 -8.59
C ARG A 284 6.55 -10.69 -8.68
N VAL A 285 5.95 -11.11 -7.57
CA VAL A 285 4.50 -11.32 -7.46
C VAL A 285 4.05 -10.91 -6.07
N ILE A 286 2.97 -10.14 -6.01
CA ILE A 286 2.20 -9.87 -4.79
C ILE A 286 0.96 -10.76 -4.87
N GLU A 287 0.90 -11.77 -4.03
CA GLU A 287 -0.28 -12.65 -3.93
C GLU A 287 -1.15 -12.18 -2.76
N ILE A 288 -2.36 -11.70 -3.08
CA ILE A 288 -3.36 -11.27 -2.10
C ILE A 288 -4.41 -12.38 -2.01
N ARG A 289 -4.46 -13.08 -0.88
CA ARG A 289 -5.53 -14.03 -0.60
C ARG A 289 -6.62 -13.33 0.18
N ALA A 290 -7.87 -13.41 -0.24
CA ALA A 290 -9.00 -12.74 0.41
C ALA A 290 -10.33 -13.48 0.14
N PRO A 291 -11.39 -13.22 0.91
CA PRO A 291 -12.74 -13.63 0.53
C PRO A 291 -13.12 -13.08 -0.84
N GLU A 292 -13.75 -13.90 -1.69
CA GLU A 292 -14.07 -13.53 -3.09
C GLU A 292 -14.93 -12.26 -3.18
N LYS A 293 -15.84 -12.06 -2.23
CA LYS A 293 -16.65 -10.84 -2.11
C LYS A 293 -15.83 -9.53 -2.01
N LEU A 294 -14.54 -9.62 -1.69
CA LEU A 294 -13.63 -8.46 -1.62
C LEU A 294 -12.82 -8.25 -2.90
N PHE A 295 -12.88 -9.15 -3.88
CA PHE A 295 -12.05 -9.05 -5.08
C PHE A 295 -12.35 -7.81 -5.90
N ASN A 296 -13.61 -7.39 -5.98
CA ASN A 296 -13.99 -6.16 -6.68
C ASN A 296 -13.42 -4.92 -5.99
N PHE A 297 -13.39 -4.90 -4.65
CA PHE A 297 -12.76 -3.80 -3.90
C PHE A 297 -11.24 -3.78 -4.07
N ILE A 298 -10.58 -4.94 -4.07
CA ILE A 298 -9.12 -5.03 -4.26
C ILE A 298 -8.73 -4.68 -5.71
N SER A 299 -9.51 -5.15 -6.69
CA SER A 299 -9.25 -4.87 -8.10
C SER A 299 -9.56 -3.41 -8.45
N GLY A 300 -10.59 -2.86 -7.82
CA GLY A 300 -11.14 -1.56 -8.12
C GLY A 300 -11.98 -1.55 -9.39
N HIS A 301 -12.76 -0.48 -9.55
CA HIS A 301 -13.54 -0.24 -10.76
C HIS A 301 -12.65 -0.28 -12.00
N LYS A 302 -13.01 -1.12 -12.99
CA LYS A 302 -12.23 -1.39 -14.21
C LYS A 302 -10.78 -1.88 -13.96
N GLY A 303 -10.49 -2.43 -12.79
CA GLY A 303 -9.16 -2.97 -12.44
C GLY A 303 -8.10 -1.91 -12.11
N LEU A 304 -8.50 -0.64 -11.91
CA LEU A 304 -7.58 0.47 -11.73
C LEU A 304 -6.71 0.35 -10.47
N GLU A 305 -7.27 -0.13 -9.36
CA GLU A 305 -6.54 -0.22 -8.08
C GLU A 305 -5.52 -1.36 -8.11
N LYS A 306 -5.86 -2.50 -8.74
CA LYS A 306 -4.90 -3.57 -9.01
C LYS A 306 -3.75 -3.09 -9.89
N LYS A 307 -4.06 -2.42 -11.00
CA LYS A 307 -3.03 -1.89 -11.91
C LYS A 307 -2.12 -0.90 -11.20
N TYR A 308 -2.69 -0.01 -10.37
CA TYR A 308 -1.91 0.89 -9.54
C TYR A 308 -0.92 0.13 -8.65
N LEU A 309 -1.36 -0.93 -7.96
CA LEU A 309 -0.47 -1.74 -7.11
C LEU A 309 0.63 -2.42 -7.93
N GLU A 310 0.33 -2.88 -9.14
CA GLU A 310 1.30 -3.48 -10.05
C GLU A 310 2.38 -2.47 -10.47
N ASP A 311 1.97 -1.26 -10.86
CA ASP A 311 2.87 -0.17 -11.27
C ASP A 311 3.67 0.38 -10.08
N TYR A 312 3.02 0.54 -8.91
CA TYR A 312 3.64 1.07 -7.69
C TYR A 312 4.77 0.18 -7.19
N TYR A 313 4.58 -1.15 -7.25
CA TYR A 313 5.54 -2.14 -6.76
C TYR A 313 6.41 -2.77 -7.84
N GLY A 314 6.14 -2.52 -9.13
CA GLY A 314 6.83 -3.18 -10.24
C GLY A 314 6.63 -4.70 -10.24
N ALA A 315 5.48 -5.19 -9.77
CA ALA A 315 5.22 -6.60 -9.53
C ALA A 315 3.81 -7.00 -9.96
N LYS A 316 3.63 -8.22 -10.47
CA LYS A 316 2.29 -8.72 -10.82
C LYS A 316 1.45 -8.96 -9.56
N VAL A 317 0.19 -8.53 -9.56
CA VAL A 317 -0.75 -8.78 -8.46
C VAL A 317 -1.64 -9.97 -8.81
N ILE A 318 -1.70 -10.96 -7.92
CA ILE A 318 -2.52 -12.16 -8.08
C ILE A 318 -3.50 -12.24 -6.90
N LEU A 319 -4.79 -12.38 -7.22
CA LEU A 319 -5.82 -12.60 -6.22
C LEU A 319 -6.10 -14.11 -6.07
N ARG A 320 -6.26 -14.59 -4.84
CA ARG A 320 -6.66 -15.98 -4.55
C ARG A 320 -7.74 -16.01 -3.48
N ALA A 321 -8.67 -16.96 -3.59
CA ALA A 321 -9.75 -17.09 -2.61
C ALA A 321 -9.22 -17.60 -1.27
N GLN A 322 -9.73 -17.05 -0.16
CA GLN A 322 -9.52 -17.54 1.20
C GLN A 322 -10.70 -17.18 2.10
N SER A 323 -11.05 -18.07 3.04
CA SER A 323 -12.31 -17.99 3.79
C SER A 323 -12.40 -16.91 4.86
N ARG A 324 -11.31 -16.57 5.55
CA ARG A 324 -11.40 -15.70 6.76
C ARG A 324 -10.42 -14.54 6.84
N ARG A 325 -9.22 -14.63 6.29
CA ARG A 325 -8.20 -13.58 6.45
C ARG A 325 -7.73 -13.08 5.11
N ILE A 326 -7.41 -11.78 5.06
CA ILE A 326 -6.60 -11.27 3.96
C ILE A 326 -5.15 -11.59 4.29
N THR A 327 -4.46 -12.31 3.40
CA THR A 327 -3.02 -12.53 3.51
C THR A 327 -2.32 -11.99 2.29
N VAL A 328 -1.19 -11.33 2.49
CA VAL A 328 -0.35 -10.83 1.41
C VAL A 328 0.98 -11.58 1.44
N ALA A 329 1.32 -12.26 0.35
CA ALA A 329 2.61 -12.91 0.17
C ALA A 329 3.46 -12.14 -0.86
N ASP A 330 4.63 -11.70 -0.42
CA ASP A 330 5.61 -10.96 -1.20
C ASP A 330 6.70 -11.91 -1.73
N LYS A 331 6.59 -12.31 -3.00
CA LYS A 331 7.62 -13.16 -3.66
C LYS A 331 8.67 -12.26 -4.30
N ARG A 332 9.89 -12.31 -3.79
CA ARG A 332 11.01 -11.47 -4.24
C ARG A 332 11.97 -12.22 -5.16
N LYS A 333 12.66 -11.47 -6.01
CA LYS A 333 13.76 -11.95 -6.85
C LYS A 333 15.03 -12.06 -6.02
N THR A 334 15.88 -13.05 -6.35
CA THR A 334 17.29 -13.05 -5.90
C THR A 334 17.96 -11.78 -6.39
N ILE A 335 18.68 -11.11 -5.50
CA ILE A 335 19.43 -9.89 -5.80
C ILE A 335 20.81 -10.29 -6.30
N ALA A 336 21.27 -9.70 -7.40
CA ALA A 336 22.65 -9.77 -7.87
C ALA A 336 23.24 -8.37 -7.75
N ILE A 337 24.17 -8.17 -6.80
CA ILE A 337 24.90 -6.92 -6.64
C ILE A 337 26.13 -6.98 -7.54
N ILE A 338 26.27 -5.96 -8.40
CA ILE A 338 27.32 -5.88 -9.42
C ILE A 338 27.94 -4.48 -9.46
N ASP A 339 29.10 -4.37 -10.09
CA ASP A 339 29.66 -3.08 -10.49
C ASP A 339 28.84 -2.45 -11.65
N PRO A 340 28.54 -1.15 -11.59
CA PRO A 340 27.83 -0.43 -12.66
C PRO A 340 28.55 -0.41 -14.01
N ARG A 341 29.82 -0.79 -14.09
CA ARG A 341 30.63 -0.84 -15.31
C ARG A 341 30.70 -2.25 -15.92
N MET A 342 30.02 -3.22 -15.34
CA MET A 342 29.82 -4.53 -15.96
C MET A 342 29.24 -4.35 -17.38
N PRO A 343 29.70 -5.12 -18.39
CA PRO A 343 29.20 -5.01 -19.76
C PRO A 343 27.66 -5.06 -19.84
N PRO A 344 26.99 -4.17 -20.60
CA PRO A 344 25.53 -4.09 -20.65
C PRO A 344 24.84 -5.42 -21.00
N MET A 345 25.44 -6.20 -21.89
CA MET A 345 24.93 -7.53 -22.27
C MET A 345 24.93 -8.52 -21.12
N ALA A 346 25.95 -8.46 -20.25
CA ALA A 346 26.01 -9.31 -19.06
C ALA A 346 24.91 -8.92 -18.05
N LYS A 347 24.70 -7.61 -17.82
CA LYS A 347 23.59 -7.10 -16.99
C LYS A 347 22.23 -7.54 -17.53
N LEU A 348 22.02 -7.42 -18.84
CA LEU A 348 20.78 -7.83 -19.49
C LEU A 348 20.53 -9.33 -19.34
N ARG A 349 21.56 -10.15 -19.46
CA ARG A 349 21.44 -11.60 -19.26
C ARG A 349 21.05 -11.96 -17.84
N LEU A 350 21.65 -11.33 -16.82
CA LEU A 350 21.23 -11.50 -15.43
C LEU A 350 19.75 -11.15 -15.23
N LYS A 351 19.29 -10.01 -15.79
CA LYS A 351 17.87 -9.60 -15.74
C LYS A 351 16.96 -10.62 -16.42
N LYS A 352 17.32 -11.13 -17.62
CA LYS A 352 16.56 -12.15 -18.36
C LYS A 352 16.49 -13.49 -17.61
N MET A 353 17.51 -13.81 -16.83
CA MET A 353 17.53 -15.00 -15.95
C MET A 353 16.68 -14.83 -14.68
N GLY A 354 16.05 -13.67 -14.46
CA GLY A 354 15.12 -13.42 -13.36
C GLY A 354 15.74 -12.80 -12.11
N TYR A 355 17.01 -12.38 -12.15
CA TYR A 355 17.66 -11.68 -11.05
C TYR A 355 17.22 -10.21 -10.98
N TYR A 356 17.12 -9.67 -9.77
CA TYR A 356 17.10 -8.23 -9.56
C TYR A 356 18.54 -7.73 -9.52
N VAL A 357 18.95 -7.02 -10.58
CA VAL A 357 20.31 -6.48 -10.70
C VAL A 357 20.37 -5.15 -9.96
N ALA A 358 21.17 -5.11 -8.90
CA ALA A 358 21.46 -3.93 -8.11
C ALA A 358 22.90 -3.49 -8.34
N GLU A 359 23.11 -2.20 -8.56
CA GLU A 359 24.44 -1.66 -8.84
C GLU A 359 24.97 -0.94 -7.60
N THR A 360 26.26 -1.11 -7.33
CA THR A 360 26.96 -0.32 -6.32
C THR A 360 27.15 1.12 -6.81
N PRO A 361 27.22 2.10 -5.90
CA PRO A 361 27.74 3.42 -6.24
C PRO A 361 29.26 3.33 -6.50
N LEU A 362 29.78 4.22 -7.34
CA LEU A 362 31.22 4.40 -7.50
C LEU A 362 31.81 5.05 -6.25
N HIS A 363 32.82 4.40 -5.65
CA HIS A 363 33.46 4.87 -4.43
C HIS A 363 34.67 5.76 -4.73
N PRO A 364 34.65 7.06 -4.39
CA PRO A 364 35.71 8.00 -4.79
C PRO A 364 37.09 7.75 -4.16
N ARG A 365 37.17 6.93 -3.10
CA ARG A 365 38.45 6.54 -2.47
C ARG A 365 38.89 5.13 -2.82
N LEU A 366 38.27 4.51 -3.81
CA LEU A 366 38.79 3.29 -4.42
C LEU A 366 39.53 3.67 -5.70
N ALA A 367 40.52 2.87 -6.07
CA ALA A 367 41.25 3.07 -7.33
C ALA A 367 40.28 3.02 -8.51
N GLY A 368 40.49 3.87 -9.51
CA GLY A 368 39.60 4.07 -10.66
C GLY A 368 38.95 2.78 -11.16
N PRO A 369 39.73 1.74 -11.52
CA PRO A 369 39.18 0.49 -12.07
C PRO A 369 38.32 -0.35 -11.12
N VAL A 370 38.44 -0.19 -9.80
CA VAL A 370 37.73 -0.99 -8.78
C VAL A 370 36.69 -0.19 -7.99
N GLN A 371 36.42 1.06 -8.39
CA GLN A 371 35.48 1.96 -7.68
C GLN A 371 34.07 1.41 -7.45
N GLY A 372 33.58 0.58 -8.36
CA GLY A 372 32.27 -0.05 -8.24
C GLY A 372 32.31 -1.51 -7.81
N HIS A 373 33.47 -2.09 -7.51
CA HIS A 373 33.58 -3.52 -7.18
C HIS A 373 32.77 -3.83 -5.90
N PRO A 374 31.78 -4.74 -5.92
CA PRO A 374 30.97 -5.03 -4.73
C PRO A 374 31.78 -5.62 -3.58
N ASP A 375 32.71 -6.52 -3.87
CA ASP A 375 33.62 -7.18 -2.94
C ASP A 375 34.60 -6.22 -2.25
N MET A 376 34.82 -5.03 -2.81
CA MET A 376 35.61 -3.96 -2.19
C MET A 376 34.84 -3.15 -1.13
N MET A 377 33.51 -3.30 -1.06
CA MET A 377 32.64 -2.50 -0.20
C MET A 377 31.68 -3.35 0.64
N LEU A 378 31.62 -4.66 0.39
CA LEU A 378 30.64 -5.55 1.00
C LEU A 378 31.21 -6.95 1.19
N PHE A 379 31.07 -7.46 2.41
CA PHE A 379 31.37 -8.84 2.77
C PHE A 379 30.10 -9.55 3.23
N SER A 380 29.92 -10.82 2.86
CA SER A 380 28.75 -11.61 3.27
C SER A 380 29.13 -13.02 3.71
N ARG A 381 28.48 -13.51 4.78
CA ARG A 381 28.58 -14.89 5.26
C ARG A 381 27.26 -15.32 5.89
N GLY A 382 26.58 -16.28 5.25
CA GLY A 382 25.23 -16.70 5.67
C GLY A 382 24.24 -15.52 5.62
N LYS A 383 23.56 -15.24 6.74
CA LYS A 383 22.66 -14.07 6.85
C LYS A 383 23.38 -12.75 7.10
N LYS A 384 24.64 -12.79 7.55
CA LYS A 384 25.37 -11.57 7.94
C LYS A 384 25.94 -10.89 6.71
N VAL A 385 25.70 -9.58 6.62
CA VAL A 385 26.25 -8.72 5.58
C VAL A 385 26.93 -7.54 6.25
N ILE A 386 28.22 -7.36 6.00
CA ILE A 386 28.99 -6.23 6.52
C ILE A 386 29.24 -5.30 5.32
N TYR A 387 28.86 -4.04 5.44
CA TYR A 387 28.85 -3.10 4.32
C TYR A 387 29.54 -1.77 4.65
N GLU A 388 30.14 -1.16 3.64
CA GLU A 388 30.67 0.20 3.70
C GLU A 388 29.50 1.19 3.83
N PRO A 389 29.54 2.18 4.75
CA PRO A 389 28.42 3.08 5.04
C PRO A 389 27.73 3.78 3.86
N ARG A 390 28.40 4.00 2.72
CA ARG A 390 27.79 4.57 1.50
C ARG A 390 26.82 3.60 0.82
N LEU A 391 26.89 2.30 1.13
CA LEU A 391 25.96 1.29 0.65
C LEU A 391 24.66 1.22 1.47
N GLU A 392 24.33 2.23 2.29
CA GLU A 392 23.14 2.21 3.16
C GLU A 392 21.84 1.86 2.41
N MET A 393 21.65 2.38 1.19
CA MET A 393 20.47 2.04 0.38
C MET A 393 20.44 0.57 -0.04
N LEU A 394 21.58 0.00 -0.43
CA LEU A 394 21.68 -1.44 -0.73
C LEU A 394 21.51 -2.28 0.54
N ALA A 395 22.05 -1.83 1.68
CA ALA A 395 21.88 -2.51 2.95
C ALA A 395 20.40 -2.53 3.40
N ARG A 396 19.63 -1.45 3.16
CA ARG A 396 18.16 -1.46 3.37
C ARG A 396 17.48 -2.54 2.53
N LEU A 397 17.78 -2.58 1.23
CA LEU A 397 17.27 -3.61 0.33
C LEU A 397 17.58 -5.03 0.85
N LEU A 398 18.79 -5.28 1.33
CA LEU A 398 19.18 -6.58 1.89
C LEU A 398 18.46 -6.89 3.21
N ARG A 399 18.35 -5.92 4.13
CA ARG A 399 17.58 -6.07 5.38
C ARG A 399 16.13 -6.41 5.13
N ASP A 400 15.51 -5.76 4.14
CA ASP A 400 14.14 -6.08 3.76
C ASP A 400 14.02 -7.54 3.32
N ASN A 401 15.06 -8.10 2.68
CA ASN A 401 15.13 -9.49 2.25
C ASN A 401 15.62 -10.45 3.37
N GLY A 402 15.66 -9.98 4.61
CA GLY A 402 15.90 -10.79 5.81
C GLY A 402 17.37 -11.04 6.14
N TYR A 403 18.28 -10.22 5.60
CA TYR A 403 19.70 -10.23 5.95
C TYR A 403 20.00 -9.35 7.17
N ASP A 404 20.97 -9.79 7.97
CA ASP A 404 21.50 -9.06 9.12
C ASP A 404 22.62 -8.12 8.65
N CYS A 405 22.25 -6.90 8.25
CA CYS A 405 23.20 -5.93 7.70
C CYS A 405 23.87 -5.09 8.80
N ILE A 406 25.17 -5.30 8.98
CA ILE A 406 26.05 -4.63 9.95
C ILE A 406 26.81 -3.52 9.24
N LYS A 407 26.68 -2.29 9.74
CA LYS A 407 27.43 -1.14 9.21
C LYS A 407 28.90 -1.27 9.60
N GLY A 408 29.79 -1.32 8.61
CA GLY A 408 31.24 -1.43 8.81
C GLY A 408 31.97 -0.10 8.82
N GLU A 409 33.30 -0.17 8.74
CA GLU A 409 34.20 0.99 8.69
C GLU A 409 34.15 1.76 7.36
N ARG A 410 34.26 3.08 7.42
CA ARG A 410 34.45 3.87 6.19
C ARG A 410 35.84 3.60 5.62
N ILE A 411 35.91 3.46 4.30
CA ILE A 411 37.20 3.44 3.59
C ILE A 411 37.79 4.87 3.65
N LYS A 412 38.97 4.98 4.28
CA LYS A 412 39.60 6.27 4.62
C LYS A 412 40.60 6.76 3.58
N SER A 413 41.29 5.84 2.91
CA SER A 413 42.37 6.13 1.96
C SER A 413 42.16 5.35 0.66
N SER A 414 42.70 5.87 -0.44
CA SER A 414 42.80 5.17 -1.72
C SER A 414 44.06 4.31 -1.85
N GLY A 415 45.00 4.45 -0.92
CA GLY A 415 46.24 3.69 -0.89
C GLY A 415 46.03 2.22 -0.50
N TYR A 416 46.69 1.33 -1.23
CA TYR A 416 46.83 -0.07 -0.83
C TYR A 416 47.75 -0.16 0.41
N PRO A 417 47.44 -0.99 1.43
CA PRO A 417 46.29 -1.91 1.54
C PRO A 417 45.08 -1.34 2.30
N GLU A 418 45.00 -0.05 2.61
CA GLU A 418 43.89 0.50 3.41
C GLU A 418 42.53 0.52 2.68
N ASN A 419 42.55 0.40 1.36
CA ASN A 419 41.37 0.46 0.50
C ASN A 419 40.67 -0.90 0.28
N ILE A 420 41.27 -2.01 0.73
CA ILE A 420 40.80 -3.40 0.50
C ILE A 420 40.22 -4.07 1.76
N ILE A 421 39.91 -3.32 2.81
CA ILE A 421 39.55 -3.89 4.13
C ILE A 421 38.32 -4.82 4.11
N TYR A 422 37.47 -4.72 3.09
CA TYR A 422 36.29 -5.59 2.89
C TYR A 422 36.59 -6.84 2.05
N ASP A 423 37.69 -6.85 1.29
CA ASP A 423 37.98 -7.85 0.26
C ASP A 423 38.49 -9.15 0.90
N ALA A 424 37.55 -10.00 1.30
CA ALA A 424 37.79 -11.28 1.93
C ALA A 424 36.85 -12.36 1.36
N CYS A 425 37.37 -13.57 1.18
CA CYS A 425 36.60 -14.67 0.62
C CYS A 425 36.08 -15.60 1.73
N SER A 426 34.75 -15.73 1.84
CA SER A 426 34.15 -16.74 2.71
C SER A 426 34.02 -18.08 1.98
N ILE A 427 34.49 -19.16 2.61
CA ILE A 427 34.38 -20.52 2.07
C ILE A 427 34.21 -21.56 3.18
N GLY A 428 33.07 -22.25 3.20
CA GLY A 428 32.78 -23.26 4.22
C GLY A 428 32.95 -22.68 5.63
N LYS A 429 33.83 -23.29 6.44
CA LYS A 429 34.18 -22.78 7.80
C LYS A 429 35.30 -21.73 7.83
N TYR A 430 35.85 -21.36 6.67
CA TYR A 430 37.02 -20.50 6.55
C TYR A 430 36.68 -19.10 6.02
N ILE A 431 37.52 -18.14 6.37
CA ILE A 431 37.60 -16.83 5.73
C ILE A 431 39.05 -16.64 5.27
N ILE A 432 39.25 -16.50 3.96
CA ILE A 432 40.55 -16.21 3.36
C ILE A 432 40.66 -14.69 3.25
N ARG A 433 41.69 -14.10 3.88
CA ARG A 433 41.83 -12.65 4.00
C ARG A 433 43.29 -12.20 3.96
N TYR A 434 43.50 -10.93 3.62
CA TYR A 434 44.82 -10.32 3.59
C TYR A 434 45.55 -10.40 4.95
N ASP A 435 46.84 -10.69 4.99
CA ASP A 435 47.68 -10.72 6.20
C ASP A 435 48.05 -9.31 6.67
N GLY A 436 47.03 -8.47 6.86
CA GLY A 436 47.13 -7.11 7.35
C GLY A 436 45.78 -6.68 7.90
N LYS A 437 45.46 -5.39 7.76
CA LYS A 437 44.19 -4.82 8.22
C LYS A 437 43.00 -5.34 7.40
N VAL A 438 41.97 -5.79 8.10
CA VAL A 438 40.66 -6.19 7.56
C VAL A 438 39.59 -5.45 8.36
N GLU A 439 38.40 -5.30 7.81
CA GLU A 439 37.27 -4.70 8.50
C GLU A 439 36.96 -5.47 9.81
N LYS A 440 36.86 -4.75 10.92
CA LYS A 440 36.78 -5.33 12.27
C LYS A 440 35.61 -6.29 12.51
N ASN A 441 34.45 -6.03 11.90
CA ASN A 441 33.29 -6.89 12.04
C ASN A 441 33.50 -8.22 11.31
N ILE A 442 34.30 -8.26 10.23
CA ILE A 442 34.69 -9.50 9.57
C ILE A 442 35.57 -10.33 10.52
N GLU A 443 36.52 -9.69 11.21
CA GLU A 443 37.40 -10.36 12.18
C GLU A 443 36.64 -10.90 13.39
N SER A 444 35.52 -10.27 13.77
CA SER A 444 34.64 -10.75 14.84
C SER A 444 33.79 -11.98 14.47
N LEU A 445 33.79 -12.40 13.20
CA LEU A 445 32.99 -13.54 12.77
C LEU A 445 33.59 -14.87 13.23
N LYS A 446 32.71 -15.78 13.67
CA LYS A 446 33.09 -17.16 13.99
C LYS A 446 33.48 -17.92 12.71
N ALA A 447 34.77 -17.93 12.39
CA ALA A 447 35.36 -18.64 11.26
C ALA A 447 36.84 -18.95 11.53
N LYS A 448 37.42 -19.88 10.76
CA LYS A 448 38.88 -20.11 10.73
C LYS A 448 39.52 -19.20 9.69
N PHE A 449 40.49 -18.39 10.08
CA PHE A 449 41.14 -17.46 9.15
C PHE A 449 42.33 -18.11 8.42
N ILE A 450 42.38 -17.95 7.11
CA ILE A 450 43.55 -18.25 6.28
C ILE A 450 44.12 -16.90 5.84
N LYS A 451 45.29 -16.54 6.38
CA LYS A 451 45.96 -15.27 6.10
C LYS A 451 46.86 -15.42 4.87
N VAL A 452 46.72 -14.51 3.91
CA VAL A 452 47.45 -14.51 2.63
C VAL A 452 48.06 -13.14 2.34
N LYS A 453 49.18 -13.08 1.61
CA LYS A 453 49.80 -11.80 1.22
C LYS A 453 49.02 -11.04 0.14
N GLN A 454 48.14 -11.73 -0.58
CA GLN A 454 47.27 -11.12 -1.59
C GLN A 454 46.16 -10.31 -0.93
N GLY A 455 46.15 -9.02 -1.19
CA GLY A 455 45.18 -8.09 -0.62
C GLY A 455 43.79 -8.18 -1.25
N TYR A 456 43.73 -8.42 -2.56
CA TYR A 456 42.47 -8.62 -3.29
C TYR A 456 42.04 -10.08 -3.21
N ALA A 457 41.91 -10.61 -1.99
CA ALA A 457 41.65 -12.03 -1.73
C ALA A 457 40.35 -12.54 -2.38
N LYS A 458 39.23 -11.84 -2.25
CA LYS A 458 37.95 -12.20 -2.86
C LYS A 458 37.97 -12.04 -4.38
N CYS A 459 38.56 -10.96 -4.90
CA CYS A 459 38.74 -10.79 -6.34
C CYS A 459 39.64 -11.88 -6.94
N SER A 460 40.59 -12.43 -6.18
CA SER A 460 41.50 -13.47 -6.65
C SER A 460 40.90 -14.88 -6.65
N ILE A 461 39.79 -15.09 -5.91
CA ILE A 461 39.24 -16.42 -5.62
C ILE A 461 37.85 -16.61 -6.23
N VAL A 462 37.68 -17.67 -7.02
CA VAL A 462 36.35 -18.22 -7.35
C VAL A 462 36.00 -19.35 -6.38
N PRO A 463 35.10 -19.13 -5.40
CA PRO A 463 34.60 -20.21 -4.56
C PRO A 463 33.63 -21.08 -5.37
N ILE A 464 33.96 -22.37 -5.53
CA ILE A 464 33.15 -23.34 -6.28
C ILE A 464 32.11 -24.01 -5.37
N ASP A 465 32.55 -24.42 -4.19
CA ASP A 465 31.73 -25.01 -3.12
C ASP A 465 32.36 -24.69 -1.75
N GLU A 466 31.91 -25.34 -0.69
CA GLU A 466 32.41 -25.11 0.68
C GLU A 466 33.88 -25.51 0.90
N LYS A 467 34.47 -26.24 -0.05
CA LYS A 467 35.79 -26.84 0.08
C LYS A 467 36.68 -26.59 -1.13
N SER A 468 36.18 -26.05 -2.25
CA SER A 468 36.94 -25.95 -3.49
C SER A 468 37.02 -24.53 -4.02
N ILE A 469 38.21 -24.14 -4.52
CA ILE A 469 38.46 -22.81 -5.09
C ILE A 469 39.25 -22.87 -6.40
N ILE A 470 39.14 -21.80 -7.19
CA ILE A 470 40.05 -21.49 -8.31
C ILE A 470 40.75 -20.17 -7.99
N THR A 471 42.06 -20.11 -8.20
CA THR A 471 42.88 -18.91 -8.01
C THR A 471 44.00 -18.86 -9.06
N SER A 472 44.44 -17.65 -9.43
CA SER A 472 45.70 -17.45 -10.16
C SER A 472 46.87 -17.05 -9.25
N ASP A 473 46.58 -16.76 -7.98
CA ASP A 473 47.56 -16.35 -6.99
C ASP A 473 48.20 -17.58 -6.33
N LYS A 474 49.52 -17.73 -6.53
CA LYS A 474 50.29 -18.86 -5.98
C LYS A 474 50.34 -18.85 -4.45
N GLY A 475 50.39 -17.67 -3.81
CA GLY A 475 50.40 -17.57 -2.35
C GLY A 475 49.09 -18.05 -1.72
N ILE A 476 47.94 -17.72 -2.35
CA ILE A 476 46.64 -18.28 -1.99
C ILE A 476 46.63 -19.79 -2.23
N TYR A 477 47.09 -20.24 -3.40
CA TYR A 477 47.15 -21.67 -3.73
C TYR A 477 47.95 -22.46 -2.69
N ASP A 478 49.17 -22.05 -2.39
CA ASP A 478 50.06 -22.74 -1.45
C ASP A 478 49.42 -22.82 -0.05
N LYS A 479 48.86 -21.71 0.46
CA LYS A 479 48.19 -21.68 1.76
C LYS A 479 46.94 -22.55 1.83
N CYS A 480 46.16 -22.60 0.76
CA CYS A 480 44.96 -23.44 0.69
C CYS A 480 45.31 -24.92 0.44
N CYS A 481 46.37 -25.23 -0.30
CA CYS A 481 46.81 -26.59 -0.57
C CYS A 481 47.49 -27.25 0.64
N VAL A 482 48.33 -26.51 1.36
CA VAL A 482 49.06 -27.01 2.56
C VAL A 482 48.16 -27.00 3.80
N GLY A 483 47.11 -26.17 3.82
CA GLY A 483 46.14 -26.08 4.91
C GLY A 483 44.72 -26.48 4.48
N ALA A 484 44.32 -27.71 4.78
CA ALA A 484 42.94 -28.25 4.76
C ALA A 484 42.28 -28.59 3.40
N VAL A 485 42.93 -28.37 2.24
CA VAL A 485 42.26 -28.44 0.92
C VAL A 485 43.13 -29.08 -0.19
N SER A 486 43.89 -30.14 0.09
CA SER A 486 44.62 -30.88 -0.97
C SER A 486 43.64 -31.52 -1.98
N GLY A 487 43.90 -31.34 -3.29
CA GLY A 487 43.06 -31.83 -4.40
C GLY A 487 41.81 -31.00 -4.73
N ARG A 488 41.60 -29.87 -4.05
CA ARG A 488 40.38 -29.04 -4.15
C ARG A 488 40.63 -27.58 -4.53
N THR A 489 41.87 -27.20 -4.75
CA THR A 489 42.28 -25.86 -5.22
C THR A 489 42.83 -26.00 -6.63
N LEU A 490 42.34 -25.20 -7.58
CA LEU A 490 42.89 -25.10 -8.93
C LEU A 490 43.76 -23.85 -9.03
N LEU A 491 45.04 -24.03 -9.37
CA LEU A 491 45.89 -22.94 -9.82
C LEU A 491 45.73 -22.78 -11.34
N ILE A 492 45.45 -21.56 -11.78
CA ILE A 492 45.41 -21.18 -13.19
C ILE A 492 46.47 -20.14 -13.50
N LYS A 493 46.81 -19.97 -14.77
CA LYS A 493 47.68 -18.92 -15.27
C LYS A 493 47.09 -17.54 -14.92
N PRO A 494 47.91 -16.58 -14.47
CA PRO A 494 47.47 -15.21 -14.33
C PRO A 494 47.27 -14.57 -15.71
N SER A 495 46.64 -13.39 -15.74
CA SER A 495 46.38 -12.57 -16.94
C SER A 495 45.11 -12.95 -17.73
N HIS A 496 44.92 -12.34 -18.92
CA HIS A 496 43.81 -12.61 -19.85
C HIS A 496 42.40 -12.26 -19.34
N ILE A 497 42.33 -11.38 -18.35
CA ILE A 497 41.07 -10.84 -17.82
C ILE A 497 41.11 -9.33 -17.95
N LYS A 498 40.13 -8.77 -18.66
CA LYS A 498 40.05 -7.33 -18.93
C LYS A 498 39.64 -6.58 -17.66
N LEU A 499 40.49 -5.66 -17.22
CA LEU A 499 40.19 -4.67 -16.19
C LEU A 499 40.73 -3.32 -16.67
N PRO A 500 39.89 -2.44 -17.26
CA PRO A 500 40.36 -1.17 -17.81
C PRO A 500 41.11 -0.34 -16.75
N GLY A 501 42.35 0.05 -17.04
CA GLY A 501 43.23 0.79 -16.12
C GLY A 501 44.24 -0.07 -15.34
N TYR A 502 44.20 -1.39 -15.48
CA TYR A 502 45.24 -2.31 -15.02
C TYR A 502 45.71 -3.23 -16.15
N LYS A 503 46.88 -3.87 -15.97
CA LYS A 503 47.44 -4.84 -16.94
C LYS A 503 46.52 -6.06 -17.12
N THR A 504 45.90 -6.51 -16.03
CA THR A 504 44.92 -7.60 -16.01
C THR A 504 44.07 -7.51 -14.75
N GLY A 505 42.85 -8.02 -14.82
CA GLY A 505 42.00 -8.29 -13.66
C GLY A 505 42.20 -9.69 -13.09
N PHE A 506 41.33 -10.04 -12.14
CA PHE A 506 41.34 -11.30 -11.41
C PHE A 506 40.13 -12.18 -11.74
N ILE A 507 40.30 -13.50 -11.61
CA ILE A 507 39.27 -14.48 -11.98
C ILE A 507 38.06 -14.45 -11.04
N GLY A 508 38.26 -14.18 -9.75
CA GLY A 508 37.19 -14.00 -8.78
C GLY A 508 36.35 -12.77 -9.09
N GLY A 509 36.98 -11.64 -9.42
CA GLY A 509 36.34 -10.40 -9.84
C GLY A 509 35.64 -10.48 -11.20
N ALA A 510 35.99 -11.47 -12.02
CA ALA A 510 35.28 -11.82 -13.25
C ALA A 510 34.20 -12.89 -13.04
N SER A 511 33.79 -13.19 -11.80
CA SER A 511 32.94 -14.33 -11.49
C SER A 511 31.89 -14.10 -10.39
N GLY A 512 31.00 -15.08 -10.20
CA GLY A 512 30.11 -15.17 -9.04
C GLY A 512 29.59 -16.59 -8.85
N SER A 513 29.10 -16.90 -7.65
CA SER A 513 28.59 -18.24 -7.32
C SER A 513 27.20 -18.15 -6.73
N HIS A 514 26.26 -18.94 -7.25
CA HIS A 514 24.89 -19.01 -6.74
C HIS A 514 24.27 -20.39 -7.03
N LYS A 515 23.95 -21.13 -5.96
CA LYS A 515 23.41 -22.50 -5.97
C LYS A 515 24.34 -23.49 -6.70
N ASP A 516 23.84 -24.09 -7.77
CA ASP A 516 24.55 -25.03 -8.64
C ASP A 516 25.31 -24.32 -9.76
N LYS A 517 25.35 -22.99 -9.81
CA LYS A 517 25.90 -22.23 -10.94
C LYS A 517 27.12 -21.38 -10.56
N ILE A 518 28.13 -21.41 -11.43
CA ILE A 518 29.27 -20.50 -11.44
C ILE A 518 29.13 -19.58 -12.64
N PHE A 519 29.08 -18.28 -12.37
CA PHE A 519 28.92 -17.23 -13.35
C PHE A 519 30.29 -16.67 -13.72
N PHE A 520 30.48 -16.34 -14.99
CA PHE A 520 31.63 -15.60 -15.49
C PHE A 520 31.16 -14.38 -16.28
N THR A 521 31.75 -13.23 -16.00
CA THR A 521 31.52 -11.99 -16.75
C THR A 521 32.35 -12.02 -18.04
N GLY A 522 31.93 -12.84 -19.01
CA GLY A 522 32.63 -13.07 -20.27
C GLY A 522 32.76 -14.54 -20.59
N SER A 523 33.56 -14.87 -21.60
CA SER A 523 33.79 -16.25 -22.02
C SER A 523 35.10 -16.81 -21.50
N LEU A 524 35.07 -18.00 -20.91
CA LEU A 524 36.24 -18.80 -20.56
C LEU A 524 37.08 -19.18 -21.78
N LYS A 525 36.53 -19.15 -23.00
CA LYS A 525 37.31 -19.41 -24.24
C LYS A 525 38.44 -18.42 -24.44
N THR A 526 38.36 -17.23 -23.83
CA THR A 526 39.40 -16.21 -23.93
C THR A 526 40.52 -16.36 -22.91
N HIS A 527 40.42 -17.34 -22.00
CA HIS A 527 41.44 -17.62 -21.00
C HIS A 527 42.21 -18.90 -21.40
N PRO A 528 43.56 -18.93 -21.31
CA PRO A 528 44.36 -20.09 -21.73
C PRO A 528 43.96 -21.38 -21.00
N ASP A 529 43.63 -21.28 -19.72
CA ASP A 529 43.18 -22.42 -18.91
C ASP A 529 41.65 -22.59 -18.88
N GLY A 530 40.93 -22.00 -19.84
CA GLY A 530 39.47 -22.03 -19.88
C GLY A 530 38.90 -23.45 -19.88
N LYS A 531 39.52 -24.40 -20.59
CA LYS A 531 39.12 -25.82 -20.61
C LYS A 531 39.30 -26.46 -19.23
N LEU A 532 40.44 -26.22 -18.59
CA LEU A 532 40.76 -26.72 -17.25
C LEU A 532 39.79 -26.19 -16.19
N ILE A 533 39.45 -24.89 -16.27
CA ILE A 533 38.44 -24.27 -15.40
C ILE A 533 37.09 -24.96 -15.56
N ARG A 534 36.66 -25.24 -16.81
CA ARG A 534 35.38 -25.92 -17.06
C ARG A 534 35.35 -27.31 -16.46
N GLU A 535 36.34 -28.13 -16.77
CA GLU A 535 36.45 -29.50 -16.26
C GLU A 535 36.46 -29.53 -14.72
N PHE A 536 37.15 -28.59 -14.09
CA PHE A 536 37.22 -28.50 -12.63
C PHE A 536 35.87 -28.18 -11.98
N ILE A 537 35.07 -27.31 -12.60
CA ILE A 537 33.73 -26.92 -12.13
C ILE A 537 32.73 -28.05 -12.39
N GLU A 538 32.75 -28.64 -13.58
CA GLU A 538 31.83 -29.70 -14.00
C GLU A 538 32.03 -30.98 -13.19
N LYS A 539 33.28 -31.38 -12.90
CA LYS A 539 33.59 -32.52 -11.99
C LYS A 539 33.01 -32.36 -10.58
N ARG A 540 32.61 -31.14 -10.19
CA ARG A 540 31.97 -30.82 -8.90
C ARG A 540 30.46 -30.66 -9.02
N GLY A 541 29.87 -31.07 -10.15
CA GLY A 541 28.43 -31.00 -10.39
C GLY A 541 27.89 -29.58 -10.52
N LYS A 542 28.75 -28.60 -10.82
CA LYS A 542 28.36 -27.20 -11.01
C LYS A 542 28.19 -26.87 -12.48
N LYS A 543 27.26 -25.99 -12.80
CA LYS A 543 26.97 -25.49 -14.15
C LYS A 543 27.65 -24.16 -14.37
N ILE A 544 28.14 -23.95 -15.58
CA ILE A 544 28.84 -22.72 -15.96
C ILE A 544 27.90 -21.79 -16.70
N VAL A 545 27.91 -20.51 -16.33
CA VAL A 545 27.13 -19.45 -16.98
C VAL A 545 28.05 -18.33 -17.42
N GLU A 546 28.38 -18.29 -18.70
CA GLU A 546 29.11 -17.18 -19.32
C GLU A 546 28.13 -16.07 -19.68
N LEU A 547 28.28 -14.88 -19.07
CA LEU A 547 27.26 -13.83 -19.16
C LEU A 547 27.20 -13.14 -20.53
N TYR A 548 28.29 -13.18 -21.30
CA TYR A 548 28.36 -12.71 -22.68
C TYR A 548 29.54 -13.36 -23.41
N SER A 549 29.64 -13.19 -24.74
CA SER A 549 30.61 -13.88 -25.60
C SER A 549 31.97 -13.20 -25.73
N GLY A 550 32.18 -12.03 -25.10
CA GLY A 550 33.46 -11.31 -25.15
C GLY A 550 34.48 -11.80 -24.11
N PRO A 551 35.59 -11.07 -23.93
CA PRO A 551 36.64 -11.46 -22.99
C PRO A 551 36.14 -11.51 -21.55
N LEU A 552 36.75 -12.35 -20.72
CA LEU A 552 36.57 -12.25 -19.27
C LEU A 552 36.83 -10.81 -18.82
N TYR A 553 35.92 -10.26 -18.04
CA TYR A 553 35.91 -8.87 -17.61
C TYR A 553 35.78 -8.83 -16.09
N ASP A 554 36.77 -8.25 -15.43
CA ASP A 554 36.75 -8.05 -13.99
C ASP A 554 35.90 -6.82 -13.65
N ALA A 555 34.72 -7.09 -13.10
CA ALA A 555 33.77 -6.08 -12.65
C ALA A 555 33.53 -6.24 -11.14
N GLY A 556 34.49 -6.83 -10.41
CA GLY A 556 34.29 -7.28 -9.05
C GLY A 556 33.34 -8.49 -8.98
N SER A 557 33.43 -9.24 -7.88
CA SER A 557 32.62 -10.44 -7.71
C SER A 557 31.12 -10.12 -7.80
N ILE A 558 30.36 -10.94 -8.53
CA ILE A 558 28.89 -10.88 -8.50
C ILE A 558 28.42 -11.49 -7.18
N LEU A 559 27.83 -10.66 -6.31
CA LEU A 559 27.34 -11.09 -5.00
C LEU A 559 25.84 -11.35 -5.06
N PHE A 560 25.44 -12.60 -4.79
CA PHE A 560 24.04 -13.03 -4.86
C PHE A 560 23.39 -13.13 -3.48
N PHE A 561 22.17 -12.61 -3.35
CA PHE A 561 21.40 -12.61 -2.11
C PHE A 561 19.99 -13.16 -2.34
N GLU A 562 19.69 -14.30 -1.72
CA GLU A 562 18.38 -14.96 -1.77
C GLU A 562 17.43 -14.38 -0.71
N PRO A 563 16.14 -14.17 -1.03
CA PRO A 563 15.18 -13.70 -0.03
C PRO A 563 14.97 -14.74 1.08
N PHE A 564 15.15 -14.35 2.34
CA PHE A 564 14.83 -15.22 3.48
C PHE A 564 13.33 -15.22 3.76
N THR A 565 12.62 -16.22 3.22
CA THR A 565 11.19 -16.52 3.43
C THR A 565 10.21 -15.38 3.08
N PRO A 566 9.10 -15.65 2.37
CA PRO A 566 8.09 -14.62 2.10
C PRO A 566 7.51 -14.14 3.44
N ARG A 567 7.56 -12.84 3.71
CA ARG A 567 6.76 -12.27 4.81
C ARG A 567 5.29 -12.54 4.49
N ARG A 568 4.66 -13.46 5.24
CA ARG A 568 3.21 -13.67 5.22
C ARG A 568 2.61 -12.81 6.31
N TRP A 569 1.87 -11.79 5.94
CA TRP A 569 1.14 -10.95 6.89
C TRP A 569 -0.31 -11.44 6.97
N GLY A 570 -0.80 -11.71 8.17
CA GLY A 570 -2.19 -12.09 8.41
C GLY A 570 -3.00 -10.91 8.92
N LEU A 571 -4.10 -10.57 8.25
CA LEU A 571 -5.09 -9.63 8.78
C LEU A 571 -6.12 -10.39 9.62
N ASN A 572 -6.49 -9.86 10.79
CA ASN A 572 -7.73 -10.23 11.45
C ASN A 572 -8.87 -9.41 10.80
N PRO A 573 -9.92 -10.07 10.28
CA PRO A 573 -11.05 -9.42 9.64
C PRO A 573 -12.02 -8.87 10.70
N THR A 574 -11.63 -7.88 11.51
CA THR A 574 -12.66 -7.16 12.30
C THR A 574 -13.60 -6.34 11.41
N TYR A 575 -13.31 -6.27 10.11
CA TYR A 575 -14.14 -5.61 9.11
C TYR A 575 -14.55 -6.64 8.05
N ALA A 576 -15.31 -7.64 8.49
CA ALA A 576 -16.33 -8.18 7.61
C ALA A 576 -17.19 -6.99 7.19
N VAL A 577 -16.90 -6.47 6.00
CA VAL A 577 -17.88 -5.79 5.17
C VAL A 577 -19.00 -6.81 5.01
N GLU A 578 -19.94 -6.78 5.97
CA GLU A 578 -21.34 -6.99 5.68
C GLU A 578 -21.66 -5.91 4.66
N ALA A 579 -21.51 -6.29 3.38
CA ALA A 579 -22.23 -5.64 2.31
C ALA A 579 -23.68 -5.53 2.77
N VAL A 580 -24.23 -4.33 2.56
CA VAL A 580 -25.58 -3.89 2.94
C VAL A 580 -26.62 -4.99 2.81
#